data_AF-A0A2E0ZH81-F1
#
_entry.id   AF-A0A2E0ZH81-F1
#
_cell.length_a   1.000
_cell.length_b   1.000
_cell.length_c   1.000
_cell.angle_alpha   90.00
_cell.angle_beta   90.00
_cell.angle_gamma   90.00
#
_symmetry.space_group_name_H-M   'P 1'
#
loop_
_entity.id
_entity.type
_entity.pdbx_description
1 polymer ?
#
loop_
_entity_poly.entity_id
_entity_poly.type
_entity_poly.pdbx_seq_one_letter_code
_entity_poly.pdbx_strand_id
1 'polypeptide(L)'
;MDSQQGVYMDTDAVRGMAKNFGAIGDVLQAVNKAMETLSNVLKATAFVGMVGGLAVAHYIDSIRPQIEDIAEKCEEFNKDLDASVEAYERGDELGSTRFH
;
A
#
# COMPACT_ATOMS: atom_id res chain seq x y z
N MET A 1 3.73 -7.76 44.64
CA MET A 1 3.76 -6.62 43.72
C MET A 1 4.01 -7.21 42.35
N ASP A 2 2.93 -7.61 41.68
CA ASP A 2 3.01 -8.14 40.32
C ASP A 2 3.27 -6.97 39.38
N SER A 3 4.43 -7.00 38.73
CA SER A 3 4.82 -6.04 37.72
C SER A 3 3.85 -6.15 36.54
N GLN A 4 2.89 -5.23 36.44
CA GLN A 4 2.16 -4.97 35.20
C GLN A 4 3.20 -4.60 34.13
N GLN A 5 3.61 -5.57 33.33
CA GLN A 5 4.36 -5.33 32.10
C GLN A 5 3.38 -4.69 31.11
N GLY A 6 3.23 -3.36 31.19
CA GLY A 6 2.49 -2.59 30.20
C GLY A 6 3.17 -2.74 28.84
N VAL A 7 2.39 -3.02 27.80
CA VAL A 7 2.86 -2.94 26.41
C VAL A 7 2.83 -1.47 26.02
N TYR A 8 4.00 -0.85 25.90
CA TYR A 8 4.14 0.53 25.48
C TYR A 8 4.39 0.59 23.97
N MET A 9 3.59 1.41 23.27
CA MET A 9 3.81 1.71 21.86
C MET A 9 4.61 3.00 21.71
N ASP A 10 5.62 2.98 20.85
CA ASP A 10 6.28 4.19 20.36
C ASP A 10 5.41 4.82 19.25
N THR A 11 4.55 5.75 19.66
CA THR A 11 3.54 6.36 18.78
C THR A 11 4.15 7.15 17.63
N ASP A 12 5.29 7.81 17.85
CA ASP A 12 6.01 8.56 16.82
C ASP A 12 6.63 7.63 15.79
N ALA A 13 7.26 6.53 16.24
CA ALA A 13 7.79 5.51 15.34
C ALA A 13 6.68 4.85 14.51
N VAL A 14 5.52 4.54 15.12
CA VAL A 14 4.39 3.91 14.43
C VAL A 14 3.72 4.85 13.44
N ARG A 15 3.54 6.14 13.78
CA ARG A 15 3.12 7.17 12.80
C ARG A 15 4.12 7.34 11.67
N GLY A 16 5.42 7.24 11.97
CA GLY A 16 6.48 7.24 10.97
C GLY A 16 6.33 6.07 9.98
N MET A 17 6.08 4.87 10.49
CA MET A 17 5.79 3.69 9.66
C MET A 17 4.53 3.88 8.82
N ALA A 18 3.45 4.39 9.41
CA ALA A 18 2.21 4.70 8.69
C ALA A 18 2.49 5.61 7.48
N LYS A 19 3.20 6.73 7.70
CA LYS A 19 3.58 7.67 6.62
C LYS A 19 4.43 7.01 5.53
N ASN A 20 5.38 6.15 5.91
CA ASN A 20 6.21 5.44 4.96
C ASN A 20 5.38 4.49 4.09
N PHE A 21 4.45 3.75 4.68
CA PHE A 21 3.53 2.89 3.90
C PHE A 21 2.65 3.72 2.96
N GLY A 22 2.13 4.87 3.40
CA GLY A 22 1.39 5.78 2.53
C GLY A 22 2.22 6.24 1.32
N ALA A 23 3.46 6.70 1.58
CA ALA A 23 4.37 7.14 0.51
C ALA A 23 4.75 6.00 -0.46
N ILE A 24 4.94 4.77 0.04
CA ILE A 24 5.19 3.60 -0.80
C ILE A 24 3.96 3.29 -1.67
N GLY A 25 2.76 3.32 -1.08
CA GLY A 25 1.50 3.15 -1.79
C GLY A 25 1.35 4.16 -2.94
N ASP A 26 1.57 5.44 -2.67
CA ASP A 26 1.51 6.51 -3.68
C ASP A 26 2.49 6.28 -4.84
N VAL A 27 3.73 5.89 -4.53
CA VAL A 27 4.74 5.58 -5.54
C VAL A 27 4.32 4.38 -6.39
N LEU A 28 3.82 3.31 -5.77
CA LEU A 28 3.36 2.12 -6.49
C LEU A 28 2.13 2.42 -7.37
N GLN A 29 1.20 3.25 -6.91
CA GLN A 29 0.08 3.72 -7.74
C GLN A 29 0.57 4.54 -8.95
N ALA A 30 1.55 5.42 -8.74
CA ALA A 30 2.15 6.18 -9.84
C ALA A 30 2.83 5.27 -10.87
N VAL A 31 3.54 4.24 -10.40
CA VAL A 31 4.14 3.20 -11.26
C VAL A 31 3.05 2.44 -12.04
N ASN A 32 1.96 2.00 -11.38
CA ASN A 32 0.86 1.31 -12.05
C ASN A 32 0.23 2.15 -13.17
N LYS A 33 0.02 3.46 -12.93
CA LYS A 33 -0.49 4.41 -13.95
C LYS A 33 0.48 4.60 -15.13
N ALA A 34 1.78 4.68 -14.86
CA ALA A 34 2.79 4.76 -15.91
C ALA A 34 2.80 3.48 -16.77
N MET A 35 2.69 2.32 -16.12
CA MET A 35 2.60 1.02 -16.79
C MET A 35 1.34 0.89 -17.64
N GLU A 36 0.19 1.37 -17.16
CA GLU A 36 -1.03 1.46 -17.96
C GLU A 36 -0.83 2.26 -19.24
N THR A 37 -0.24 3.45 -19.09
CA THR A 37 0.05 4.34 -20.22
C THR A 37 0.97 3.66 -21.23
N LEU A 38 2.03 3.01 -20.76
CA LEU A 38 2.96 2.26 -21.61
C LEU A 38 2.27 1.11 -22.33
N SER A 39 1.47 0.31 -21.63
CA SER A 39 0.69 -0.80 -22.21
C SER A 39 -0.23 -0.29 -23.32
N ASN A 40 -0.93 0.82 -23.09
CA ASN A 40 -1.82 1.42 -24.09
C ASN A 40 -1.06 1.91 -25.33
N VAL A 41 0.09 2.57 -25.15
CA VAL A 41 0.95 3.00 -26.27
C VAL A 41 1.49 1.81 -27.06
N LEU A 42 1.95 0.77 -26.37
CA LEU A 42 2.47 -0.45 -26.99
C LEU A 42 1.39 -1.20 -27.78
N LYS A 43 0.17 -1.30 -27.25
CA LYS A 43 -0.98 -1.87 -27.97
C LYS A 43 -1.36 -1.04 -29.19
N ALA A 44 -1.36 0.29 -29.07
CA ALA A 44 -1.67 1.19 -30.19
C ALA A 44 -0.62 1.09 -31.31
N THR A 45 0.65 0.97 -30.96
CA THR A 45 1.75 0.86 -31.93
C THR A 45 1.94 -0.55 -32.50
N ALA A 46 1.45 -1.60 -31.81
CA ALA A 46 1.46 -2.97 -32.32
C ALA A 46 0.65 -3.14 -33.62
N PHE A 47 -0.39 -2.32 -33.84
CA PHE A 47 -1.16 -2.29 -35.09
C PHE A 47 -0.33 -1.85 -36.31
N VAL A 48 0.76 -1.10 -36.10
CA VAL A 48 1.66 -0.58 -37.16
C VAL A 48 2.77 -1.59 -37.54
N GLY A 49 2.66 -2.85 -37.09
CA GLY A 49 3.54 -3.96 -37.51
C GLY A 49 4.58 -4.39 -36.47
N MET A 50 4.55 -3.85 -35.25
CA MET A 50 5.49 -4.19 -34.18
C MET A 50 4.88 -5.24 -33.24
N VAL A 51 4.90 -6.52 -33.65
CA VAL A 51 4.34 -7.65 -32.87
C VAL A 51 4.99 -7.77 -31.47
N GLY A 52 6.23 -7.32 -31.31
CA GLY A 52 6.93 -7.27 -30.02
C GLY A 52 6.29 -6.33 -29.00
N GLY A 53 5.64 -5.25 -29.44
CA GLY A 53 4.94 -4.32 -28.55
C GLY A 53 3.77 -4.98 -27.83
N LEU A 54 3.05 -5.88 -28.52
CA LEU A 54 1.93 -6.63 -27.94
C LEU A 54 2.40 -7.58 -26.83
N ALA A 55 3.53 -8.26 -27.02
CA ALA A 55 4.09 -9.16 -26.00
C ALA A 55 4.50 -8.40 -24.72
N VAL A 56 5.14 -7.24 -24.88
CA VAL A 56 5.52 -6.37 -23.74
C VAL A 56 4.27 -5.82 -23.06
N ALA A 57 3.27 -5.37 -23.79
CA ALA A 57 2.01 -4.91 -23.22
C ALA A 57 1.32 -6.01 -22.40
N HIS A 58 1.33 -7.25 -22.91
CA HIS A 58 0.71 -8.37 -22.20
C HIS A 58 1.46 -8.72 -20.90
N TYR A 59 2.79 -8.67 -20.93
CA TYR A 59 3.59 -8.82 -19.71
C TYR A 59 3.28 -7.70 -18.71
N ILE A 60 3.26 -6.44 -19.15
CA ILE A 60 2.91 -5.29 -18.30
C ILE A 60 1.54 -5.51 -17.66
N ASP A 61 0.52 -5.83 -18.45
CA ASP A 61 -0.84 -6.08 -17.95
C ASP A 61 -0.89 -7.25 -16.94
N SER A 62 0.00 -8.23 -17.06
CA SER A 62 0.03 -9.38 -16.15
C SER A 62 0.62 -9.09 -14.78
N ILE A 63 1.47 -8.05 -14.66
CA ILE A 63 2.16 -7.67 -13.41
C ILE A 63 1.52 -6.45 -12.72
N ARG A 64 0.70 -5.68 -13.45
CA ARG A 64 0.01 -4.50 -12.93
C ARG A 64 -0.91 -4.81 -11.73
N PRO A 65 -1.76 -5.84 -11.76
CA PRO A 65 -2.66 -6.14 -10.63
C PRO A 65 -1.91 -6.38 -9.32
N GLN A 66 -0.74 -7.01 -9.37
CA GLN A 66 0.06 -7.29 -8.18
C GLN A 66 0.67 -6.00 -7.62
N ILE A 67 1.06 -5.05 -8.48
CA ILE A 67 1.54 -3.73 -8.04
C ILE A 67 0.41 -2.93 -7.40
N GLU A 68 -0.79 -3.01 -7.97
CA GLU A 68 -2.01 -2.41 -7.44
C GLU A 68 -2.37 -3.00 -6.06
N ASP A 69 -2.42 -4.32 -5.93
CA ASP A 69 -2.67 -5.02 -4.66
C ASP A 69 -1.67 -4.60 -3.56
N ILE A 70 -0.39 -4.45 -3.91
CA ILE A 70 0.63 -4.02 -2.94
C ILE A 70 0.43 -2.55 -2.57
N ALA A 71 0.08 -1.70 -3.54
CA ALA A 71 -0.17 -0.29 -3.30
C ALA A 71 -1.38 -0.08 -2.38
N GLU A 72 -2.47 -0.81 -2.62
CA GLU A 72 -3.67 -0.79 -1.77
C GLU A 72 -3.35 -1.27 -0.35
N LYS A 73 -2.62 -2.38 -0.19
CA LYS A 73 -2.19 -2.85 1.14
C LYS A 73 -1.32 -1.86 1.88
N CYS A 74 -0.49 -1.12 1.16
CA CYS A 74 0.32 -0.05 1.76
C CYS A 74 -0.56 1.10 2.25
N GLU A 75 -1.63 1.44 1.54
CA GLU A 75 -2.63 2.42 2.00
C GLU A 75 -3.44 1.88 3.19
N GLU A 76 -3.81 0.61 3.20
CA GLU A 76 -4.44 -0.05 4.34
C GLU A 76 -3.55 -0.01 5.58
N PHE A 77 -2.26 -0.37 5.46
CA PHE A 77 -1.32 -0.30 6.57
C PHE A 77 -1.10 1.14 7.06
N ASN A 78 -1.08 2.13 6.16
CA ASN A 78 -1.04 3.53 6.57
C ASN A 78 -2.23 3.86 7.50
N LYS A 79 -3.46 3.51 7.08
CA LYS A 79 -4.68 3.77 7.84
C LYS A 79 -4.73 2.98 9.14
N ASP A 80 -4.38 1.70 9.10
CA ASP A 80 -4.44 0.81 10.26
C ASP A 80 -3.43 1.20 11.34
N LEU A 81 -2.21 1.58 10.95
CA LEU A 81 -1.18 2.03 11.89
C LEU A 81 -1.56 3.38 12.51
N ASP A 82 -2.08 4.31 11.72
CA ASP A 82 -2.53 5.61 12.24
C ASP A 82 -3.73 5.43 13.19
N ALA A 83 -4.71 4.60 12.82
CA ALA A 83 -5.84 4.24 13.67
C ALA A 83 -5.40 3.53 14.96
N SER A 84 -4.35 2.71 14.90
CA SER A 84 -3.76 2.05 16.07
C SER A 84 -3.10 3.07 17.01
N VAL A 85 -2.41 4.08 16.47
CA VAL A 85 -1.88 5.19 17.26
C VAL A 85 -2.99 5.99 17.91
N GLU A 86 -4.03 6.35 17.16
CA GLU A 86 -5.17 7.05 17.74
C GLU A 86 -5.87 6.24 18.84
N ALA A 87 -6.04 4.93 18.65
CA ALA A 87 -6.64 4.05 19.64
C ALA A 87 -5.80 3.96 20.93
N TYR A 88 -4.48 3.93 20.78
CA TYR A 88 -3.55 3.94 21.91
C TYR A 88 -3.52 5.29 22.64
N GLU A 89 -3.48 6.41 21.91
CA GLU A 89 -3.44 7.76 22.48
C GLU A 89 -4.76 8.17 23.14
N ARG A 90 -5.91 7.77 22.57
CA ARG A 90 -7.23 8.05 23.16
C ARG A 90 -7.46 7.30 24.47
N GLY A 91 -6.53 6.44 24.86
CA GLY A 91 -6.68 5.62 26.04
C GLY A 91 -7.70 4.52 25.79
N ASP A 92 -7.34 3.37 26.31
CA ASP A 92 -8.18 2.31 26.85
C ASP A 92 -9.44 2.78 27.62
N GLU A 93 -10.34 3.58 27.02
CA GLU A 93 -11.75 3.74 27.46
C GLU A 93 -12.69 2.87 26.58
N LEU A 94 -12.27 2.44 25.39
CA LEU A 94 -13.05 1.54 24.50
C LEU A 94 -12.23 0.47 23.74
N GLY A 95 -10.90 0.44 23.88
CA GLY A 95 -9.96 -0.39 23.09
C GLY A 95 -9.97 -1.89 23.39
N SER A 96 -10.68 -2.34 24.42
CA SER A 96 -10.90 -3.77 24.73
C SER A 96 -11.86 -4.49 23.76
N THR A 97 -12.46 -3.81 22.78
CA THR A 97 -13.61 -4.37 22.04
C THR A 97 -13.30 -5.01 20.68
N ARG A 98 -12.07 -4.88 20.14
CA ARG A 98 -11.72 -5.51 18.84
C ARG A 98 -10.67 -6.62 18.90
N PHE A 99 -10.13 -6.90 20.08
CA PHE A 99 -9.38 -8.13 20.35
C PHE A 99 -10.08 -8.91 21.47
N HIS A 100 -11.06 -9.71 21.06
CA HIS A 100 -11.34 -11.01 21.65
C HIS A 100 -10.93 -12.06 20.63
#